data_AF-A0A8T4QNY5-F1
#
_entry.id   AF-A0A8T4QNY5-F1
#
_cell.length_a   1.000
_cell.length_b   1.000
_cell.length_c   1.000
_cell.angle_alpha   90.00
_cell.angle_beta   90.00
_cell.angle_gamma   90.00
#
_symmetry.space_group_name_H-M   'P 1'
#
loop_
_entity.id
_entity.type
_entity.pdbx_description
1 polymer ?
#
loop_
_entity_poly.entity_id
_entity_poly.type
_entity_poly.pdbx_seq_one_letter_code
_entity_poly.pdbx_strand_id
1 'polypeptide(L)'
;MGDRSYMAFKDLYSKVPEEYKKCQSRSDFWEAYDNLPKTLHHKCGKETGETSQVESVNNVIRQRLGRYVRKTCSFSKSIANHIKVTGLFLQEYNLERLSVK
;
A
#
# COMPACT_ATOMS: atom_id res chain seq x y z
N MET A 1 -0.63 12.22 -6.65
CA MET A 1 0.70 11.55 -6.77
C MET A 1 0.43 10.07 -6.81
N GLY A 2 1.16 9.34 -7.65
CA GLY A 2 0.91 7.94 -7.98
C GLY A 2 0.33 7.83 -9.38
N ASP A 3 1.11 7.27 -10.29
CA ASP A 3 0.63 6.88 -11.61
C ASP A 3 -0.33 5.67 -11.45
N ARG A 4 -1.48 5.74 -12.11
CA ARG A 4 -2.50 4.66 -12.13
C ARG A 4 -2.56 3.99 -13.50
N SER A 5 -1.53 4.17 -14.33
CA SER A 5 -1.38 3.46 -15.58
C SER A 5 -1.15 1.97 -15.36
N TYR A 6 -1.40 1.19 -16.42
CA TYR A 6 -1.00 -0.20 -16.50
C TYR A 6 0.51 -0.40 -16.30
N MET A 7 1.34 0.57 -16.73
CA MET A 7 2.80 0.50 -16.55
C MET A 7 3.18 0.58 -15.08
N ALA A 8 2.49 1.41 -14.29
CA ALA A 8 2.67 1.47 -12.85
C ALA A 8 2.28 0.15 -12.16
N PHE A 9 1.21 -0.52 -12.63
CA PHE A 9 0.86 -1.85 -12.16
C PHE A 9 1.95 -2.88 -12.46
N LYS A 10 2.50 -2.88 -13.69
CA LYS A 10 3.59 -3.80 -14.06
C LYS A 10 4.83 -3.61 -13.20
N ASP A 11 5.21 -2.36 -12.92
CA ASP A 11 6.33 -2.02 -12.03
C ASP A 11 6.05 -2.40 -10.57
N LEU A 12 4.80 -2.23 -10.09
CA LEU A 12 4.40 -2.70 -8.77
C LEU A 12 4.50 -4.23 -8.68
N TYR A 13 3.89 -4.93 -9.62
CA TYR A 13 3.80 -6.39 -9.59
C TYR A 13 5.16 -7.07 -9.76
N SER A 14 6.10 -6.46 -10.49
CA SER A 14 7.47 -6.97 -10.62
C SER A 14 8.25 -6.94 -9.30
N LYS A 15 7.91 -6.00 -8.40
CA LYS A 15 8.53 -5.85 -7.07
C LYS A 15 7.93 -6.75 -6.00
N VAL A 16 6.79 -7.39 -6.29
CA VAL A 16 6.16 -8.33 -5.36
C VAL A 16 6.96 -9.65 -5.36
N PRO A 17 7.38 -10.15 -4.19
CA PRO A 17 8.00 -11.48 -4.06
C PRO A 17 7.15 -12.60 -4.67
N GLU A 18 7.81 -13.59 -5.26
CA GLU A 18 7.14 -14.67 -5.98
C GLU A 18 6.28 -15.55 -5.05
N GLU A 19 6.67 -15.66 -3.79
CA GLU A 19 5.93 -16.34 -2.73
C GLU A 19 4.55 -15.70 -2.53
N TYR A 20 4.48 -14.36 -2.54
CA TYR A 20 3.22 -13.64 -2.34
C TYR A 20 2.32 -13.66 -3.59
N LYS A 21 2.88 -13.78 -4.79
CA LYS A 21 2.08 -13.92 -6.02
C LYS A 21 1.27 -15.21 -6.07
N LYS A 22 1.70 -16.23 -5.33
CA LYS A 22 1.02 -17.53 -5.19
C LYS A 22 -0.04 -17.55 -4.09
N CYS A 23 -0.09 -16.51 -3.26
CA CYS A 23 -1.08 -16.40 -2.19
C CYS A 23 -2.43 -15.91 -2.72
N GLN A 24 -3.49 -16.23 -1.98
CA GLN A 24 -4.78 -15.61 -2.20
C GLN A 24 -4.70 -14.11 -1.90
N SER A 25 -5.27 -13.28 -2.77
CA SER A 25 -5.28 -11.83 -2.61
C SER A 25 -6.68 -11.27 -2.83
N ARG A 26 -6.90 -10.08 -2.23
CA ARG A 26 -8.14 -9.31 -2.31
C ARG A 26 -7.78 -7.86 -2.64
N SER A 27 -8.55 -7.20 -3.51
CA SER A 27 -8.36 -5.78 -3.80
C SER A 27 -9.67 -5.06 -4.08
N ASP A 28 -9.59 -3.74 -4.24
CA ASP A 28 -10.67 -2.96 -4.82
C ASP A 28 -10.81 -3.22 -6.35
N PHE A 29 -11.72 -2.49 -6.98
CA PHE A 29 -12.04 -2.62 -8.40
C PHE A 29 -11.14 -1.81 -9.34
N TRP A 30 -9.86 -1.56 -8.98
CA TRP A 30 -8.96 -0.94 -9.94
C TRP A 30 -8.70 -1.87 -11.13
N GLU A 31 -8.99 -1.39 -12.35
CA GLU A 31 -8.95 -2.15 -13.61
C GLU A 31 -7.62 -2.87 -13.86
N ALA A 32 -6.50 -2.32 -13.39
CA ALA A 32 -5.20 -2.97 -13.55
C ALA A 32 -5.13 -4.36 -12.88
N TYR A 33 -5.92 -4.60 -11.83
CA TYR A 33 -5.97 -5.89 -11.14
C TYR A 33 -6.68 -7.00 -11.93
N ASP A 34 -7.35 -6.69 -13.05
CA ASP A 34 -7.86 -7.70 -13.98
C ASP A 34 -6.74 -8.55 -14.63
N ASN A 35 -5.48 -8.10 -14.52
CA ASN A 35 -4.30 -8.82 -14.98
C ASN A 35 -3.78 -9.85 -13.96
N LEU A 36 -4.36 -9.92 -12.75
CA LEU A 36 -3.98 -10.92 -11.75
C LEU A 36 -4.66 -12.28 -12.01
N PRO A 37 -4.06 -13.40 -11.56
CA PRO A 37 -4.67 -14.71 -11.74
C PRO A 37 -6.04 -14.81 -11.04
N LYS A 38 -7.10 -15.02 -11.82
CA LYS A 38 -8.49 -15.09 -11.31
C LYS A 38 -8.73 -16.20 -10.28
N THR A 39 -7.90 -17.23 -10.27
CA THR A 39 -7.97 -18.33 -9.30
C THR A 39 -7.46 -17.93 -7.91
N LEU A 40 -6.56 -16.96 -7.84
CA LEU A 40 -5.91 -16.51 -6.60
C LEU A 40 -6.42 -15.14 -6.14
N HIS A 41 -6.84 -14.30 -7.08
CA HIS A 41 -7.22 -12.91 -6.85
C HIS A 41 -8.72 -12.68 -6.96
N HIS A 42 -9.29 -11.99 -5.97
CA HIS A 42 -10.70 -11.57 -5.98
C HIS A 42 -10.82 -10.07 -5.77
N LYS A 43 -11.65 -9.41 -6.58
CA LYS A 43 -12.03 -8.00 -6.41
C LYS A 43 -13.24 -7.91 -5.49
N CYS A 44 -13.17 -7.03 -4.51
CA CYS A 44 -14.11 -6.99 -3.39
C CYS A 44 -14.73 -5.60 -3.25
N GLY A 45 -16.04 -5.59 -3.00
CA GLY A 45 -16.78 -4.38 -2.68
C GLY A 45 -16.52 -3.90 -1.26
N LYS A 46 -16.79 -2.63 -1.02
CA LYS A 46 -16.59 -1.99 0.29
C LYS A 46 -17.44 -2.65 1.37
N GLU A 47 -18.58 -3.20 0.98
CA GLU A 47 -19.53 -3.92 1.82
C GLU A 47 -18.96 -5.22 2.42
N THR A 48 -17.91 -5.79 1.82
CA THR A 48 -17.33 -7.07 2.26
C THR A 48 -16.38 -6.91 3.45
N GLY A 49 -15.84 -5.72 3.68
CA GLY A 49 -14.81 -5.48 4.69
C GLY A 49 -13.46 -6.16 4.43
N GLU A 50 -13.28 -6.88 3.32
CA GLU A 50 -12.04 -7.64 3.03
C GLU A 50 -10.83 -6.73 2.82
N THR A 51 -11.03 -5.48 2.39
CA THR A 51 -9.98 -4.47 2.22
C THR A 51 -9.74 -3.58 3.46
N SER A 52 -10.50 -3.80 4.53
CA SER A 52 -10.44 -2.98 5.77
C SER A 52 -9.05 -2.96 6.41
N GLN A 53 -8.31 -4.07 6.30
CA GLN A 53 -6.94 -4.17 6.80
C GLN A 53 -6.01 -3.18 6.09
N VAL A 54 -6.10 -3.07 4.77
CA VAL A 54 -5.31 -2.13 3.97
C VAL A 54 -5.67 -0.69 4.33
N GLU A 55 -6.96 -0.40 4.49
CA GLU A 55 -7.44 0.92 4.92
C GLU A 55 -6.93 1.29 6.31
N SER A 56 -6.92 0.35 7.25
CA SER A 56 -6.39 0.51 8.60
C SER A 56 -4.90 0.83 8.58
N VAL A 57 -4.10 0.05 7.82
CA VAL A 57 -2.66 0.32 7.64
C VAL A 57 -2.43 1.72 7.05
N ASN A 58 -3.19 2.07 6.00
CA ASN A 58 -3.11 3.40 5.39
C ASN A 58 -3.47 4.52 6.37
N ASN A 59 -4.43 4.26 7.28
CA ASN A 59 -4.80 5.20 8.32
C ASN A 59 -3.68 5.37 9.35
N VAL A 60 -3.07 4.27 9.81
CA VAL A 60 -1.92 4.31 10.72
C VAL A 60 -0.77 5.12 10.12
N ILE A 61 -0.44 4.88 8.85
CA ILE A 61 0.61 5.64 8.14
C ILE A 61 0.28 7.13 8.15
N ARG A 62 -0.95 7.53 7.80
CA ARG A 62 -1.34 8.95 7.77
C ARG A 62 -1.32 9.60 9.15
N GLN A 63 -1.70 8.86 10.20
CA GLN A 63 -1.70 9.36 11.57
C GLN A 63 -0.27 9.54 12.11
N ARG A 64 0.65 8.65 11.76
CA ARG A 64 2.05 8.68 12.20
C ARG A 64 2.92 9.62 11.36
N LEU A 65 2.64 9.73 10.07
CA LEU A 65 3.40 10.56 9.14
C LEU A 65 2.59 11.79 8.73
N GLY A 66 2.76 12.88 9.49
CA GLY A 66 2.15 14.20 9.21
C GLY A 66 2.43 14.74 7.80
N ARG A 67 3.45 14.22 7.11
CA ARG A 67 3.78 14.55 5.71
C ARG A 67 2.73 14.07 4.71
N TYR A 68 1.89 13.10 5.07
CA TYR A 68 0.76 12.62 4.27
C TYR A 68 -0.58 13.28 4.62
N VAL A 69 -0.57 14.27 5.54
CA VAL A 69 -1.75 15.07 5.90
C VAL A 69 -1.93 16.23 4.90
N ARG A 70 -3.06 16.93 4.98
CA ARG A 70 -3.49 18.02 4.08
C ARG A 70 -2.35 19.01 3.80
N LYS A 71 -2.33 19.54 2.56
CA LYS A 71 -1.26 20.36 1.94
C LYS A 71 -0.95 21.72 2.62
N THR A 72 -1.39 21.97 3.84
CA THR A 72 -1.50 23.36 4.34
C THR A 72 -0.35 23.86 5.20
N CYS A 73 0.68 23.08 5.58
CA CYS A 73 1.87 23.69 6.20
C CYS A 73 3.19 22.89 6.16
N SER A 74 3.15 21.55 6.11
CA SER A 74 4.38 20.72 6.23
C SER A 74 4.53 19.69 5.11
N PHE A 75 3.85 19.89 3.98
CA PHE A 75 3.91 18.98 2.86
C PHE A 75 5.24 19.12 2.11
N SER A 76 6.06 18.07 2.10
CA SER A 76 7.27 18.06 1.28
C SER A 76 6.91 18.01 -0.20
N LYS A 77 7.47 18.91 -1.01
CA LYS A 77 7.31 18.86 -2.47
C LYS A 77 8.17 17.78 -3.13
N SER A 78 9.11 17.17 -2.38
CA SER A 78 10.03 16.14 -2.89
C SER A 78 9.47 14.74 -2.69
N ILE A 79 9.23 14.03 -3.80
CA ILE A 79 8.83 12.62 -3.80
C ILE A 79 9.90 11.75 -3.12
N ALA A 80 11.19 12.05 -3.34
CA ALA A 80 12.28 11.32 -2.70
C ALA A 80 12.20 11.39 -1.17
N ASN A 81 11.81 12.53 -0.61
CA ASN A 81 11.64 12.67 0.84
C ASN A 81 10.42 11.88 1.36
N HIS A 82 9.35 11.77 0.57
CA HIS A 82 8.20 10.91 0.89
C HIS A 82 8.57 9.43 0.88
N ILE A 83 9.40 9.00 -0.07
CA ILE A 83 9.90 7.62 -0.13
C ILE A 83 10.78 7.34 1.10
N LYS A 84 11.75 8.22 1.40
CA LYS A 84 12.67 8.05 2.54
C LYS A 84 11.92 7.98 3.88
N VAL A 85 11.01 8.90 4.15
CA VAL A 85 10.29 8.91 5.43
C VAL A 85 9.38 7.69 5.59
N THR A 86 8.76 7.21 4.50
CA THR A 86 7.97 5.98 4.54
C THR A 86 8.83 4.76 4.78
N GLY A 87 10.01 4.69 4.16
CA GLY A 87 10.98 3.62 4.42
C GLY A 87 11.38 3.55 5.89
N LEU A 88 11.76 4.70 6.48
CA LEU A 88 12.11 4.80 7.90
C LEU A 88 10.94 4.38 8.80
N PHE A 89 9.73 4.88 8.51
CA PHE A 89 8.54 4.50 9.25
C PHE A 89 8.27 2.99 9.21
N LEU A 90 8.36 2.36 8.04
CA LEU A 90 8.11 0.92 7.93
C LEU A 90 9.13 0.10 8.72
N GLN A 91 10.39 0.52 8.74
CA GLN A 91 11.43 -0.13 9.53
C GLN A 91 11.14 0.00 11.04
N GLU A 92 10.89 1.21 11.51
CA GLU A 92 10.56 1.50 12.92
C GLU A 92 9.29 0.73 13.36
N TYR A 93 8.22 0.81 12.57
CA TYR A 93 6.96 0.14 12.86
C TYR A 93 7.11 -1.39 12.94
N ASN A 94 7.90 -1.98 12.05
CA ASN A 94 8.16 -3.41 12.09
C ASN A 94 9.00 -3.82 13.31
N LEU A 95 9.99 -3.01 13.70
CA LEU A 95 10.80 -3.25 14.91
C LEU A 95 9.94 -3.16 16.18
N GLU A 96 9.10 -2.13 16.30
CA GLU A 96 8.16 -2.00 17.43
C GLU A 96 7.28 -3.25 17.55
N ARG A 97 6.72 -3.75 16.44
CA ARG A 97 5.86 -4.95 16.47
C ARG A 97 6.60 -6.25 16.76
N LEU A 98 7.88 -6.34 16.41
CA LEU A 98 8.73 -7.49 16.75
C LEU A 98 9.14 -7.47 18.23
N SER A 99 9.35 -6.29 18.81
CA SER A 99 9.73 -6.12 20.23
C SER A 99 8.62 -6.38 21.24
N VAL A 100 7.36 -6.43 20.80
CA VAL A 100 6.18 -6.70 21.64
C VAL A 100 5.87 -8.22 21.71
N LYS A 101 6.87 -9.06 21.39
CA LYS A 101 6.82 -10.52 21.64
C LYS A 101 7.45 -10.85 22.99
#